data_AF-A0A1Q6DPK4-F1
#
_entry.id   AF-A0A1Q6DPK4-F1
#
_cell.length_a   1.000
_cell.length_b   1.000
_cell.length_c   1.000
_cell.angle_alpha   90.00
_cell.angle_beta   90.00
_cell.angle_gamma   90.00
#
_symmetry.space_group_name_H-M   'P 1'
#
loop_
_entity.id
_entity.type
_entity.pdbx_description
1 polymer ?
#
loop_
_entity_poly.entity_id
_entity_poly.type
_entity_poly.pdbx_seq_one_letter_code
_entity_poly.pdbx_strand_id
1 'polypeptide(L)'
;MKEQLCSMTSDYAAQPTTSVTLEMPVALLQHVKKAACLEGCNYQDLITCYVNHGLINSQAQISRKEFAEHAKEVLKTHGVHSDAITEVFNKLLY
;
A
#
# COMPACT_ATOMS: atom_id res chain seq x y z
N MET A 1 21.06 -19.78 2.65
CA MET A 1 19.59 -19.87 2.57
C MET A 1 19.12 -18.75 1.67
N LYS A 2 18.46 -19.05 0.55
CA LYS A 2 17.79 -18.01 -0.24
C LYS A 2 16.52 -17.65 0.53
N GLU A 3 16.45 -16.44 1.08
CA GLU A 3 15.19 -15.92 1.59
C GLU A 3 14.23 -15.86 0.39
N GLN A 4 13.18 -16.68 0.39
CA GLN A 4 12.12 -16.53 -0.61
C GLN A 4 11.47 -15.18 -0.36
N LEU A 5 11.63 -14.26 -1.33
CA LEU A 5 11.13 -12.90 -1.26
C LEU A 5 9.60 -12.81 -1.07
N CYS A 6 8.86 -13.89 -1.34
CA CYS A 6 7.41 -13.85 -1.47
C CYS A 6 6.78 -15.13 -0.91
N SER A 7 6.21 -15.05 0.28
CA SER A 7 5.13 -15.93 0.71
C SER A 7 3.87 -15.07 0.83
N MET A 8 2.78 -15.46 0.14
CA MET A 8 1.49 -14.87 0.46
C MET A 8 1.19 -15.16 1.93
N THR A 9 0.89 -14.11 2.70
CA THR A 9 0.41 -14.27 4.07
C THR A 9 -0.90 -15.07 4.03
N SER A 10 -1.01 -16.06 4.92
CA SER A 10 -2.13 -17.00 5.06
C SER A 10 -3.51 -16.33 5.02
N ASP A 11 -3.59 -15.08 5.48
CA ASP A 11 -4.84 -14.34 5.68
C ASP A 11 -5.61 -14.04 4.38
N TYR A 12 -4.93 -14.08 3.23
CA TYR A 12 -5.53 -13.80 1.91
C TYR A 12 -5.86 -15.05 1.09
N ALA A 13 -5.42 -16.23 1.52
CA ALA A 13 -5.53 -17.46 0.71
C ALA A 13 -6.97 -17.94 0.48
N ALA A 14 -7.92 -17.55 1.33
CA ALA A 14 -9.33 -17.95 1.26
C ALA A 14 -10.29 -16.82 0.84
N GLN A 15 -9.77 -15.64 0.49
CA GLN A 15 -10.60 -14.49 0.17
C GLN A 15 -10.97 -14.45 -1.32
N PRO A 16 -12.12 -13.85 -1.70
CA PRO A 16 -12.46 -13.61 -3.09
C PRO A 16 -11.36 -12.82 -3.81
N THR A 17 -10.99 -13.26 -5.02
CA THR A 17 -9.97 -12.60 -5.83
C THR A 17 -10.60 -11.75 -6.93
N THR A 18 -9.90 -10.70 -7.35
CA THR A 18 -10.25 -9.85 -8.49
C THR A 18 -9.03 -9.66 -9.39
N SER A 19 -9.26 -9.29 -10.64
CA SER A 19 -8.19 -8.97 -11.58
C SER A 19 -8.12 -7.46 -11.82
N VAL A 20 -6.90 -6.96 -11.98
CA VAL A 20 -6.63 -5.58 -12.35
C VAL A 20 -5.69 -5.55 -13.55
N THR A 21 -5.91 -4.61 -14.46
CA THR A 21 -4.97 -4.33 -15.55
C THR A 21 -4.10 -3.15 -15.14
N LEU A 22 -2.79 -3.28 -15.34
CA LEU A 22 -1.83 -2.23 -15.01
C LEU A 22 -1.04 -1.83 -16.24
N GLU A 23 -0.96 -0.53 -16.49
CA GLU A 23 -0.03 0.05 -17.45
C GLU A 23 1.30 0.35 -16.75
N MET A 24 2.41 -0.02 -17.38
CA MET A 24 3.75 0.28 -16.87
C MET A 24 4.72 0.58 -18.00
N PRO A 25 5.79 1.35 -17.75
CA PRO A 25 6.84 1.58 -18.73
C PRO A 25 7.46 0.25 -19.20
N VAL A 26 7.70 0.13 -20.51
CA VAL A 26 8.30 -1.07 -21.10
C VAL A 26 9.64 -1.42 -20.43
N ALA A 27 10.48 -0.42 -20.14
CA ALA A 27 11.75 -0.61 -19.47
C ALA A 27 11.59 -1.22 -18.06
N LEU A 28 10.57 -0.80 -17.32
CA LEU A 28 10.26 -1.34 -16.00
C LEU A 28 9.83 -2.81 -16.10
N LEU A 29 8.96 -3.15 -17.04
CA LEU A 29 8.55 -4.54 -17.28
C LEU A 29 9.76 -5.44 -17.59
N GLN A 30 10.73 -4.95 -18.36
CA GLN A 30 11.96 -5.69 -18.66
C GLN A 30 12.80 -5.93 -17.40
N HIS A 31 12.89 -4.96 -16.50
CA HIS A 31 13.58 -5.14 -15.22
C HIS A 31 12.89 -6.19 -14.35
N VAL A 32 11.56 -6.15 -14.25
CA VAL A 32 10.78 -7.14 -13.49
C VAL A 32 11.00 -8.55 -14.06
N LYS A 33 10.97 -8.72 -15.39
CA LYS A 33 11.22 -10.02 -16.03
C LYS A 33 12.61 -10.56 -15.75
N LYS A 34 13.64 -9.70 -15.77
CA LYS A 34 15.00 -10.08 -15.41
C LYS A 34 15.09 -10.52 -13.95
N ALA A 35 14.51 -9.74 -13.03
CA ALA A 35 14.47 -10.08 -11.61
C ALA A 35 13.75 -11.42 -11.37
N ALA A 36 12.59 -11.63 -11.98
CA ALA A 36 11.84 -12.88 -11.86
C ALA A 36 12.64 -14.10 -12.36
N CYS A 37 13.39 -13.94 -13.46
CA CYS A 37 14.28 -14.99 -13.96
C CYS A 37 15.39 -15.36 -12.97
N LEU A 38 16.00 -14.37 -12.30
CA LEU A 38 17.04 -14.59 -11.28
C LEU A 38 16.47 -15.28 -10.03
N GLU A 39 15.24 -14.94 -9.66
CA GLU A 39 14.51 -15.53 -8.53
C GLU A 39 13.87 -16.88 -8.84
N GLY A 40 13.82 -17.28 -10.12
CA GLY A 40 13.20 -18.53 -10.56
C GLY A 40 11.68 -18.54 -10.43
N CYS A 41 11.03 -17.38 -10.53
CA CYS A 41 9.58 -17.23 -10.44
C CYS A 41 8.99 -16.59 -11.70
N ASN A 42 7.66 -16.59 -11.80
CA ASN A 42 6.99 -15.88 -12.87
C ASN A 42 6.94 -14.36 -12.57
N TYR A 43 7.05 -13.54 -13.60
CA TYR A 43 7.11 -12.09 -13.42
C TYR A 43 5.80 -11.49 -12.88
N GLN A 44 4.64 -12.10 -13.19
CA GLN A 44 3.36 -11.70 -12.60
C GLN A 44 3.30 -11.95 -11.09
N ASP A 45 3.87 -13.07 -10.63
CA ASP A 45 3.92 -13.40 -9.20
C ASP A 45 4.80 -12.41 -8.45
N LEU A 46 5.92 -12.01 -9.08
CA LEU A 46 6.80 -10.99 -8.55
C LEU A 46 6.11 -9.61 -8.46
N ILE A 47 5.32 -9.23 -9.46
CA ILE A 47 4.52 -7.99 -9.43
C ILE A 47 3.53 -8.04 -8.26
N THR A 48 2.79 -9.13 -8.14
CA THR A 48 1.81 -9.33 -7.06
C THR A 48 2.46 -9.21 -5.69
N CYS A 49 3.65 -9.79 -5.54
CA CYS A 49 4.42 -9.70 -4.32
C CYS A 49 4.88 -8.27 -3.99
N TYR A 50 5.40 -7.52 -4.97
CA TYR A 50 5.77 -6.13 -4.74
C TYR A 50 4.57 -5.25 -4.39
N VAL A 51 3.41 -5.49 -5.00
CA VAL A 51 2.17 -4.81 -4.64
C VAL A 51 1.80 -5.13 -3.19
N ASN A 52 1.81 -6.40 -2.79
CA ASN A 52 1.52 -6.79 -1.41
C ASN A 52 2.48 -6.17 -0.39
N HIS A 53 3.80 -6.24 -0.64
CA HIS A 53 4.80 -5.61 0.23
C HIS A 53 4.63 -4.09 0.29
N GLY A 54 4.38 -3.45 -0.86
CA GLY A 54 4.11 -2.02 -0.93
C GLY A 54 2.89 -1.62 -0.09
N LEU A 55 1.81 -2.41 -0.17
CA LEU A 55 0.58 -2.17 0.59
C LEU A 55 0.77 -2.41 2.09
N ILE A 56 1.42 -3.49 2.51
CA ILE A 56 1.74 -3.76 3.92
C ILE A 56 2.56 -2.60 4.51
N ASN A 57 3.60 -2.16 3.80
CA ASN A 57 4.42 -1.03 4.24
C ASN A 57 3.65 0.30 4.26
N SER A 58 2.65 0.46 3.38
CA SER A 58 1.83 1.66 3.29
C SER A 58 0.66 1.66 4.28
N GLN A 59 0.27 0.50 4.82
CA GLN A 59 -0.92 0.35 5.66
C GLN A 59 -0.88 1.27 6.88
N ALA A 60 0.27 1.37 7.56
CA ALA A 60 0.44 2.28 8.69
C ALA A 60 0.27 3.76 8.30
N GLN A 61 0.69 4.15 7.08
CA GLN A 61 0.47 5.52 6.58
C GLN A 61 -0.99 5.77 6.21
N ILE A 62 -1.64 4.77 5.60
CA ILE A 62 -3.07 4.84 5.24
C ILE A 62 -3.92 4.97 6.51
N SER A 63 -3.73 4.10 7.50
CA SER A 63 -4.49 4.15 8.75
C SER A 63 -4.31 5.47 9.51
N ARG A 64 -3.11 6.07 9.47
CA ARG A 64 -2.87 7.41 10.05
C ARG A 64 -3.63 8.50 9.31
N LYS A 65 -3.68 8.45 7.97
CA LYS A 65 -4.46 9.39 7.16
C LYS A 65 -5.96 9.22 7.38
N GLU A 66 -6.46 7.98 7.41
CA GLU A 66 -7.86 7.67 7.70
C GLU A 66 -8.27 8.17 9.09
N PHE A 67 -7.45 7.92 10.11
CA PHE A 67 -7.68 8.45 11.45
C PHE A 67 -7.73 9.98 11.44
N ALA A 68 -6.78 10.64 10.75
CA ALA A 68 -6.74 12.09 10.68
C ALA A 68 -7.99 12.66 10.01
N GLU A 69 -8.42 12.09 8.88
CA GLU A 69 -9.63 12.54 8.20
C GLU A 69 -10.89 12.30 9.05
N HIS A 70 -11.02 11.14 9.69
CA HIS A 70 -12.15 10.86 10.58
C HIS A 70 -12.18 11.82 11.79
N ALA A 71 -11.03 12.08 12.41
CA ALA A 71 -10.94 13.00 13.52
C ALA A 71 -11.27 14.45 13.11
N LYS A 72 -10.85 14.89 11.91
CA LYS A 72 -11.27 16.19 11.35
C LYS A 72 -12.79 16.27 11.18
N GLU A 73 -13.42 15.21 10.68
CA GLU A 73 -14.87 15.14 10.50
C GLU A 73 -15.63 15.22 11.83
N VAL A 74 -15.17 14.49 12.85
CA VAL A 74 -15.73 14.53 14.20
C VAL A 74 -15.62 15.94 14.79
N LEU A 75 -14.45 16.59 14.68
CA LEU A 75 -14.23 17.94 15.22
C LEU A 75 -15.08 18.99 14.51
N LYS A 76 -15.22 18.90 13.18
CA LYS A 76 -16.14 19.75 12.41
C LYS A 76 -17.58 19.58 12.90
N THR A 77 -18.02 18.33 13.11
CA THR A 77 -19.36 18.01 13.60
C THR A 77 -19.63 18.63 14.98
N HIS A 78 -18.60 18.74 15.83
CA HIS A 78 -18.70 19.38 17.15
C HIS A 78 -18.49 20.90 17.11
N GLY A 79 -18.45 21.52 15.93
CA GLY A 79 -18.37 22.97 15.78
C GLY A 79 -16.98 23.58 16.01
N VAL A 80 -15.92 22.76 15.99
CA VAL A 80 -14.55 23.28 16.07
C VAL A 80 -14.21 24.00 14.76
N HIS A 81 -13.66 25.21 14.87
CA HIS A 81 -13.26 26.00 13.70
C HIS A 81 -12.26 25.25 12.82
N SER A 82 -12.49 25.29 11.50
CA SER A 82 -11.66 24.64 10.47
C SER A 82 -10.18 25.01 10.57
N ASP A 83 -9.89 26.24 10.98
CA ASP A 83 -8.53 26.78 11.03
C ASP A 83 -7.76 26.16 12.20
N ALA A 84 -8.41 25.97 13.35
CA ALA A 84 -7.85 25.29 14.51
C ALA A 84 -7.62 23.79 14.24
N ILE A 85 -8.55 23.14 13.55
CA ILE A 85 -8.39 21.75 13.10
C ILE A 85 -7.17 21.64 12.17
N THR A 86 -7.05 22.55 11.21
CA THR A 86 -5.95 22.55 10.24
C THR A 86 -4.59 22.75 10.93
N GLU A 87 -4.51 23.67 11.90
CA GLU A 87 -3.28 23.91 12.67
C GLU A 87 -2.84 22.68 13.48
N VAL A 88 -3.78 22.03 14.18
CA VAL A 88 -3.50 20.85 15.01
C VAL A 88 -3.01 19.68 14.17
N PHE A 89 -3.68 19.39 13.04
CA PHE A 89 -3.27 18.27 12.19
C PHE A 89 -1.99 18.55 11.40
N ASN A 90 -1.70 19.80 11.03
CA ASN A 90 -0.43 20.15 10.41
C ASN A 90 0.77 19.95 11.35
N LYS A 91 0.59 20.14 12.67
CA LYS A 91 1.63 19.90 13.69
C LYS A 91 1.81 18.43 14.09
N LEU A 92 0.82 17.57 13.81
CA LEU A 92 0.83 16.15 14.20
C LEU A 92 1.28 15.23 13.05
N LEU A 93 1.12 15.66 11.80
CA LEU A 93 1.39 14.86 10.60
C LEU A 93 2.70 15.21 9.90
N TYR A 94 3.36 16.31 10.28
CA TYR A 94 4.65 16.80 9.80
C TYR A 94 5.55 17.15 10.99
#